data_AF-A0A800F5Y7-F1
#
_entry.id   AF-A0A800F5Y7-F1
#
_cell.length_a   1.000
_cell.length_b   1.000
_cell.length_c   1.000
_cell.angle_alpha   90.00
_cell.angle_beta   90.00
_cell.angle_gamma   90.00
#
_symmetry.space_group_name_H-M   'P 1'
#
loop_
_entity.id
_entity.type
_entity.pdbx_description
1 polymer ?
#
loop_
_entity_poly.entity_id
_entity_poly.type
_entity_poly.pdbx_seq_one_letter_code
_entity_poly.pdbx_strand_id
1 'polypeptide(L)'
;MFPLSDENPTTLSPLITFAVIAACTGVWVLLQGAGMSEETYYSSICNLGAIPAELTGSFNMSEQQGPCPTGGLGWPALFTSMFSHGSWMHLLGNMWFLWIFGNNIEDSMG
;
A
#
# COMPACT_ATOMS: atom_id res chain seq x y z
N MET A 1 -5.65 27.21 1.29
CA MET A 1 -6.88 26.41 1.47
C MET A 1 -6.49 24.93 1.50
N PHE A 2 -7.24 24.08 2.19
CA PHE A 2 -7.03 22.62 2.15
C PHE A 2 -7.92 22.04 1.02
N PRO A 3 -7.38 21.37 -0.01
CA PRO A 3 -8.17 21.01 -1.21
C PRO A 3 -9.08 19.81 -0.92
N LEU A 4 -10.41 19.94 -0.97
CA LEU A 4 -11.34 18.86 -0.60
C LEU A 4 -11.80 17.99 -1.79
N SER A 5 -11.76 18.56 -2.99
CA SER A 5 -12.14 17.93 -4.25
C SER A 5 -11.56 18.73 -5.43
N ASP A 6 -11.59 18.16 -6.62
CA ASP A 6 -11.35 18.87 -7.87
C ASP A 6 -12.64 19.58 -8.39
N GLU A 7 -12.50 20.37 -9.46
CA GLU A 7 -13.62 21.05 -10.17
C GLU A 7 -13.96 20.40 -11.53
N ASN A 8 -13.27 19.32 -11.91
CA ASN A 8 -13.50 18.62 -13.17
C ASN A 8 -14.77 17.76 -13.06
N PRO A 9 -15.79 17.99 -13.90
CA PRO A 9 -16.95 17.14 -13.92
C PRO A 9 -16.55 15.72 -14.35
N THR A 10 -17.13 14.72 -13.69
CA THR A 10 -16.96 13.30 -14.02
C THR A 10 -18.28 12.73 -14.50
N THR A 11 -18.22 11.78 -15.44
CA THR A 11 -19.41 11.16 -16.04
C THR A 11 -19.69 9.76 -15.49
N LEU A 12 -18.63 9.05 -15.08
CA LEU A 12 -18.68 7.72 -14.50
C LEU A 12 -18.59 7.76 -12.98
N SER A 13 -19.17 6.74 -12.33
CA SER A 13 -18.97 6.53 -10.90
C SER A 13 -17.58 5.93 -10.68
N PRO A 14 -16.74 6.47 -9.77
CA PRO A 14 -15.34 6.08 -9.63
C PRO A 14 -15.19 4.81 -8.77
N LEU A 15 -15.67 3.68 -9.28
CA LEU A 15 -15.73 2.40 -8.59
C LEU A 15 -14.33 1.83 -8.31
N ILE A 16 -13.41 1.92 -9.26
CA ILE A 16 -12.04 1.42 -9.12
C ILE A 16 -11.28 2.27 -8.09
N THR A 17 -11.46 3.59 -8.12
CA THR A 17 -10.89 4.50 -7.13
C THR A 17 -11.33 4.11 -5.72
N PHE A 18 -12.63 3.89 -5.52
CA PHE A 18 -13.14 3.42 -4.22
C PHE A 18 -12.65 2.03 -3.86
N ALA A 19 -12.55 1.11 -4.82
CA ALA A 19 -12.01 -0.23 -4.59
C ALA A 19 -10.54 -0.18 -4.14
N VAL A 20 -9.70 0.66 -4.76
CA VAL A 20 -8.29 0.85 -4.37
C VAL A 20 -8.20 1.48 -2.98
N ILE A 21 -8.99 2.51 -2.69
CA ILE A 21 -9.04 3.13 -1.35
C ILE A 21 -9.45 2.09 -0.29
N ALA A 22 -10.48 1.31 -0.57
CA ALA A 22 -10.96 0.26 0.31
C ALA A 22 -9.91 -0.85 0.51
N ALA A 23 -9.21 -1.25 -0.55
CA ALA A 23 -8.15 -2.25 -0.48
C ALA A 23 -6.96 -1.76 0.37
N CYS A 24 -6.45 -0.55 0.12
CA CYS A 24 -5.36 0.05 0.91
C CYS A 24 -5.74 0.18 2.39
N THR A 25 -6.95 0.66 2.66
CA THR A 25 -7.45 0.81 4.03
C THR A 25 -7.66 -0.55 4.70
N GLY A 26 -8.19 -1.53 3.97
CA GLY A 26 -8.39 -2.89 4.44
C GLY A 26 -7.07 -3.58 4.78
N VAL A 27 -6.04 -3.47 3.94
CA VAL A 27 -4.69 -3.99 4.22
C VAL A 27 -4.12 -3.35 5.48
N TRP A 28 -4.17 -2.02 5.60
CA TRP A 28 -3.68 -1.30 6.78
C TRP A 28 -4.36 -1.77 8.09
N VAL A 29 -5.69 -1.88 8.08
CA VAL A 29 -6.46 -2.20 9.31
C VAL A 29 -6.40 -3.70 9.62
N LEU A 30 -6.65 -4.56 8.63
CA LEU A 30 -6.87 -5.99 8.85
C LEU A 30 -5.56 -6.79 8.86
N LEU A 31 -4.57 -6.40 8.04
CA LEU A 31 -3.31 -7.15 7.91
C LEU A 31 -2.16 -6.51 8.67
N GLN A 32 -2.11 -5.17 8.73
CA GLN A 32 -1.02 -4.44 9.40
C GLN A 32 -1.37 -4.00 10.84
N GLY A 33 -2.56 -4.37 11.33
CA GLY A 33 -3.01 -4.04 12.69
C GLY A 33 -3.14 -2.54 12.95
N ALA A 34 -3.35 -1.74 11.90
CA ALA A 34 -3.45 -0.29 11.93
C ALA A 34 -2.26 0.44 12.61
N GLY A 35 -1.09 -0.21 12.66
CA GLY A 35 0.09 0.27 13.38
C GLY A 35 -0.06 0.29 14.91
N MET A 36 -1.10 -0.35 15.46
CA MET A 36 -1.33 -0.42 16.91
C MET A 36 -0.64 -1.62 17.56
N SER A 37 -0.44 -2.70 16.79
CA SER A 37 0.30 -3.89 17.21
C SER A 37 1.66 -3.89 16.51
N GLU A 38 2.72 -3.67 17.28
CA GLU A 38 4.09 -3.65 16.77
C GLU A 38 4.46 -4.97 16.09
N GLU A 39 4.12 -6.10 16.73
CA GLU A 39 4.37 -7.44 16.19
C GLU A 39 3.65 -7.68 14.84
N THR A 40 2.35 -7.36 14.78
CA THR A 40 1.56 -7.53 13.55
C THR A 40 2.06 -6.61 12.45
N TYR A 41 2.37 -5.37 12.78
CA TYR A 41 2.89 -4.39 11.82
C TYR A 41 4.25 -4.84 11.24
N TYR A 42 5.23 -5.19 12.09
CA TYR A 42 6.53 -5.68 11.61
C TYR A 42 6.40 -6.97 10.80
N SER A 43 5.60 -7.93 11.28
CA SER A 43 5.34 -9.18 10.54
C SER A 43 4.73 -8.91 9.17
N SER A 44 3.77 -7.98 9.09
CA SER A 44 3.15 -7.60 7.81
C SER A 44 4.15 -6.98 6.83
N ILE A 45 5.06 -6.13 7.30
CA ILE A 45 6.09 -5.52 6.45
C ILE A 45 7.03 -6.59 5.89
N CYS A 46 7.48 -7.51 6.74
CA CYS A 46 8.42 -8.54 6.31
C CYS A 46 7.79 -9.57 5.36
N ASN A 47 6.50 -9.87 5.52
CA ASN A 47 5.83 -10.87 4.69
C ASN A 47 5.23 -10.28 3.39
N LEU A 48 4.76 -9.02 3.42
CA LEU A 48 4.04 -8.39 2.30
C LEU A 48 4.84 -7.29 1.60
N GLY A 49 5.94 -6.83 2.20
CA GLY A 49 6.81 -5.79 1.65
C GLY A 49 7.77 -6.32 0.60
N ALA A 50 8.02 -5.52 -0.43
CA ALA A 50 9.01 -5.83 -1.45
C ALA A 50 10.43 -5.62 -0.92
N ILE A 51 11.12 -6.71 -0.57
CA ILE A 51 12.49 -6.68 -0.05
C ILE A 51 13.47 -6.87 -1.24
N PRO A 52 14.35 -5.90 -1.54
CA PRO A 52 15.24 -6.00 -2.70
C PRO A 52 16.11 -7.25 -2.71
N ALA A 53 16.63 -7.66 -1.55
CA ALA A 53 17.46 -8.87 -1.44
C ALA A 53 16.70 -10.14 -1.86
N GLU A 54 15.39 -10.23 -1.58
CA GLU A 54 14.54 -11.36 -2.00
C GLU A 54 14.22 -11.32 -3.50
N LEU A 55 14.12 -10.12 -4.08
CA LEU A 55 13.87 -9.93 -5.52
C LEU A 55 15.11 -10.23 -6.37
N THR A 56 16.29 -9.82 -5.90
CA THR A 56 17.56 -9.97 -6.63
C THR A 56 18.27 -11.29 -6.32
N GLY A 57 17.78 -12.06 -5.35
CA GLY A 57 18.45 -13.27 -4.86
C GLY A 57 19.78 -12.99 -4.17
N SER A 58 20.01 -11.75 -3.72
CA SER A 58 21.27 -11.30 -3.11
C SER A 58 21.30 -11.50 -1.59
N PHE A 59 20.71 -12.59 -1.10
CA PHE A 59 20.70 -12.94 0.32
C PHE A 59 21.70 -14.05 0.61
N ASN A 60 22.44 -13.91 1.70
CA ASN A 60 23.26 -15.01 2.23
C ASN A 60 22.45 -15.78 3.27
N MET A 61 22.12 -17.04 3.00
CA MET A 61 21.39 -17.89 3.95
C MET A 61 22.12 -18.10 5.29
N SER A 62 23.43 -17.80 5.36
CA SER A 62 24.21 -17.91 6.59
C SER A 62 24.18 -16.65 7.48
N GLU A 63 23.69 -15.52 6.98
CA GLU A 63 23.64 -14.26 7.74
C GLU A 63 22.29 -13.56 7.53
N GLN A 64 21.57 -13.32 8.62
CA GLN A 64 20.36 -12.50 8.57
C GLN A 64 20.75 -11.06 8.20
N GLN A 65 20.51 -10.71 6.93
CA GLN A 65 20.82 -9.40 6.38
C GLN A 65 19.59 -8.50 6.51
N GLY A 66 19.45 -7.87 7.68
CA GLY A 66 18.43 -6.85 7.94
C GLY A 66 17.37 -7.25 8.97
N PRO A 67 16.38 -6.36 9.20
CA PRO A 67 15.39 -6.51 10.26
C PRO A 67 14.36 -7.61 9.98
N CYS A 68 14.17 -7.98 8.71
CA CYS A 68 13.24 -9.02 8.30
C CYS A 68 13.95 -10.36 8.10
N PRO A 69 13.36 -11.49 8.55
CA PRO A 69 13.84 -12.80 8.17
C PRO A 69 13.67 -13.01 6.66
N THR A 70 14.53 -13.84 6.06
CA THR A 70 14.43 -14.21 4.65
C THR A 70 13.31 -15.24 4.43
N GLY A 71 12.65 -15.17 3.27
CA GLY A 71 11.60 -16.13 2.89
C GLY A 71 10.20 -15.53 2.80
N GLY A 72 10.10 -14.21 2.58
CA GLY A 72 8.86 -13.54 2.23
C GLY A 72 8.36 -13.90 0.83
N LEU A 73 7.51 -13.04 0.28
CA LEU A 73 6.80 -13.31 -0.98
C LEU A 73 7.66 -13.15 -2.24
N GLY A 74 8.90 -12.62 -2.17
CA GLY A 74 9.72 -12.40 -3.35
C GLY A 74 9.03 -11.53 -4.41
N TRP A 75 8.97 -11.97 -5.67
CA TRP A 75 8.36 -11.21 -6.78
C TRP A 75 6.90 -10.78 -6.54
N PRO A 76 5.99 -11.67 -6.08
CA PRO A 76 4.64 -11.27 -5.66
C PRO A 76 4.58 -10.11 -4.64
N ALA A 77 5.64 -9.90 -3.85
CA ALA A 77 5.70 -8.81 -2.88
C ALA A 77 5.62 -7.43 -3.55
N LEU A 78 6.02 -7.30 -4.82
CA LEU A 78 5.86 -6.05 -5.58
C LEU A 78 4.40 -5.63 -5.63
N PHE A 79 3.47 -6.56 -5.83
CA PHE A 79 2.05 -6.26 -5.88
C PHE A 79 1.48 -5.97 -4.49
N THR A 80 1.77 -6.81 -3.49
CA THR A 80 1.24 -6.62 -2.13
C THR A 80 1.77 -5.34 -1.47
N SER A 81 3.01 -4.94 -1.81
CA SER A 81 3.60 -3.70 -1.30
C SER A 81 2.89 -2.45 -1.80
N MET A 82 2.19 -2.48 -2.94
CA MET A 82 1.44 -1.33 -3.47
C MET A 82 0.28 -0.91 -2.54
N PHE A 83 -0.21 -1.82 -1.70
CA PHE A 83 -1.32 -1.57 -0.77
C PHE A 83 -0.86 -1.37 0.68
N SER A 84 0.42 -1.64 0.97
CA SER A 84 0.96 -1.56 2.32
C SER A 84 1.34 -0.12 2.68
N HIS A 85 1.09 0.26 3.94
CA HIS A 85 1.39 1.60 4.43
C HIS A 85 2.30 1.55 5.67
N GLY A 86 3.03 2.63 5.92
CA GLY A 86 4.02 2.71 7.00
C GLY A 86 3.59 3.55 8.20
N SER A 87 2.49 4.29 8.07
CA SER A 87 1.92 5.12 9.14
C SER A 87 0.54 5.62 8.74
N TRP A 88 -0.21 6.12 9.72
CA TRP A 88 -1.47 6.81 9.47
C TRP A 88 -1.33 8.03 8.57
N MET A 89 -0.29 8.84 8.75
CA MET A 89 -0.06 10.01 7.90
C MET A 89 0.19 9.60 6.44
N HIS A 90 0.94 8.52 6.23
CA HIS A 90 1.19 7.99 4.89
C HIS A 90 -0.12 7.49 4.24
N LEU A 91 -0.92 6.70 4.96
CA LEU A 91 -2.22 6.23 4.46
C LEU A 91 -3.15 7.39 4.13
N LEU A 92 -3.39 8.29 5.08
CA LEU A 92 -4.34 9.39 4.91
C LEU A 92 -3.92 10.32 3.78
N GLY A 93 -2.63 10.61 3.64
CA GLY A 93 -2.12 11.41 2.52
C GLY A 93 -2.37 10.76 1.16
N ASN A 94 -2.16 9.44 1.04
CA ASN A 94 -2.44 8.71 -0.20
C ASN A 94 -3.94 8.62 -0.51
N MET A 95 -4.77 8.31 0.50
CA MET A 95 -6.22 8.21 0.29
C MET A 95 -6.83 9.58 -0.05
N TRP A 96 -6.30 10.65 0.53
CA TRP A 96 -6.64 12.02 0.19
C TRP A 96 -6.35 12.34 -1.27
N PHE A 97 -5.16 11.96 -1.76
CA PHE A 97 -4.78 12.15 -3.15
C PHE A 97 -5.69 11.35 -4.11
N LEU A 98 -5.97 10.08 -3.78
CA LEU A 98 -6.89 9.25 -4.56
C LEU A 98 -8.31 9.80 -4.56
N TRP A 99 -8.79 10.34 -3.42
CA TRP A 99 -10.10 10.95 -3.32
C TRP A 99 -10.25 12.19 -4.21
N ILE A 100 -9.20 13.01 -4.31
CA ILE A 100 -9.25 14.26 -5.09
C ILE A 100 -9.05 14.04 -6.57
N PHE A 101 -8.22 13.08 -6.98
CA PHE A 101 -7.82 12.96 -8.39
C PHE A 101 -8.16 11.61 -9.05
N GLY A 102 -8.46 10.57 -8.25
CA GLY A 102 -8.67 9.22 -8.77
C GLY A 102 -9.90 9.13 -9.67
N ASN A 103 -10.97 9.82 -9.31
CA ASN A 103 -12.19 9.93 -10.10
C ASN A 103 -11.93 10.49 -11.51
N ASN A 104 -11.15 11.56 -11.67
CA ASN A 104 -10.84 12.14 -12.98
C ASN A 104 -10.01 11.18 -13.84
N ILE A 105 -9.06 10.47 -13.21
CA ILE A 105 -8.20 9.49 -13.88
C ILE A 105 -9.04 8.31 -14.37
N GLU A 106 -9.91 7.78 -13.51
CA GLU A 106 -10.81 6.67 -13.86
C GLU A 106 -11.78 7.05 -14.99
N ASP A 107 -12.43 8.21 -14.90
CA ASP A 107 -13.34 8.73 -15.93
C ASP A 107 -12.63 8.93 -17.28
N SER A 108 -11.33 9.29 -17.26
CA SER A 108 -10.51 9.44 -18.47
C SER A 108 -10.06 8.11 -19.08
N MET A 109 -9.95 7.04 -18.28
CA MET A 109 -9.51 5.72 -18.74
C MET A 109 -10.67 4.86 -19.28
N GLY A 110 -11.91 5.18 -18.87
CA GLY A 110 -13.12 4.45 -19.26
C GLY A 110 -13.49 3.35 -18.27
#